data_AF-A0A323U8N2-F1
#
_entry.id   AF-A0A323U8N2-F1
#
_cell.length_a   1.000
_cell.length_b   1.000
_cell.length_c   1.000
_cell.angle_alpha   90.00
_cell.angle_beta   90.00
_cell.angle_gamma   90.00
#
_symmetry.space_group_name_H-M   'P 1'
#
loop_
_entity.id
_entity.type
_entity.pdbx_description
1 polymer ?
#
loop_
_entity_poly.entity_id
_entity_poly.type
_entity_poly.pdbx_seq_one_letter_code
_entity_poly.pdbx_strand_id
1 'polypeptide(L)'
;MLAAGLEGGLAFATVRGLLSPELAGPIAKVSVLAFVGYGLLRNLHLKSLWFVWLGLLANTLVILANGGHMPVSAAALRQAGLGHLEPALRNAYDAVHVLMHEQTRLWFLGDVIPVQFKILRNVMSLGDVLLMLGIAGVILEGALQASGRDPFNPPKPTKLRLALGLYLAAVVIWAWLGRA
;
A
#
# COMPACT_ATOMS: atom_id res chain seq x y z
N MET A 1 -7.71 3.10 -15.13
CA MET A 1 -7.11 3.88 -16.25
C MET A 1 -7.40 5.37 -16.15
N LEU A 2 -8.64 5.80 -15.88
CA LEU A 2 -8.99 7.23 -15.77
C LEU A 2 -8.19 7.97 -14.67
N ALA A 3 -8.08 7.40 -13.47
CA ALA A 3 -7.32 8.00 -12.37
C ALA A 3 -5.84 8.25 -12.73
N ALA A 4 -5.16 7.21 -13.20
CA ALA A 4 -3.76 7.28 -13.60
C ALA A 4 -3.52 8.23 -14.79
N GLY A 5 -4.45 8.27 -15.75
CA GLY A 5 -4.38 9.21 -16.88
C GLY A 5 -4.51 10.66 -16.43
N LEU A 6 -5.41 10.94 -15.49
CA LEU A 6 -5.59 12.28 -14.93
C LEU A 6 -4.40 12.70 -14.07
N GLU A 7 -3.89 11.82 -13.21
CA GLU A 7 -2.70 12.08 -12.39
C GLU A 7 -1.47 12.34 -13.28
N GLY A 8 -1.24 11.50 -14.29
CA GLY A 8 -0.17 11.70 -15.27
C GLY A 8 -0.33 12.98 -16.08
N GLY A 9 -1.56 13.35 -16.44
CA GLY A 9 -1.87 14.61 -17.12
C GLY A 9 -1.58 15.85 -16.26
N LEU A 10 -1.94 15.82 -14.98
CA LEU A 10 -1.66 16.91 -14.04
C LEU A 10 -0.17 17.03 -13.76
N ALA A 11 0.54 15.90 -13.61
CA ALA A 11 1.99 15.89 -13.49
C ALA A 11 2.66 16.50 -14.73
N PHE A 12 2.22 16.12 -15.94
CA PHE A 12 2.74 16.69 -17.18
C PHE A 12 2.47 18.20 -17.29
N ALA A 13 1.26 18.66 -16.94
CA ALA A 13 0.92 20.08 -16.93
C ALA A 13 1.79 20.88 -15.95
N THR A 14 2.12 20.28 -14.79
CA THR A 14 3.02 20.88 -13.79
C THR A 14 4.44 21.00 -14.32
N VAL A 15 4.98 19.95 -14.96
CA VAL A 15 6.32 19.97 -15.58
C VAL A 15 6.40 21.01 -16.71
N ARG A 16 5.28 21.29 -17.39
CA ARG A 16 5.18 22.31 -18.43
C ARG A 16 4.94 23.73 -17.90
N GLY A 17 4.83 23.91 -16.58
CA GLY A 17 4.55 25.20 -15.96
C GLY A 17 3.12 25.72 -16.20
N LEU A 18 2.20 24.86 -16.65
CA LEU A 18 0.80 25.22 -16.92
C LEU A 18 -0.06 25.22 -15.64
N LEU A 19 0.35 24.45 -14.63
CA LEU A 19 -0.31 24.33 -13.34
C LEU A 19 0.73 24.34 -12.23
N SER A 20 0.40 24.97 -11.10
CA SER A 20 1.28 24.98 -9.95
C SER A 20 1.18 23.65 -9.18
N PRO A 21 2.28 23.14 -8.58
CA PRO A 21 2.26 21.90 -7.81
C PRO A 21 1.25 21.92 -6.66
N GLU A 22 1.03 23.10 -6.07
CA GLU A 22 0.12 23.32 -4.93
C GLU A 22 -1.34 23.08 -5.31
N LEU A 23 -1.69 23.24 -6.59
CA LEU A 23 -3.03 22.93 -7.11
C LEU A 23 -3.07 21.53 -7.72
N ALA A 24 -2.08 21.19 -8.55
CA ALA A 24 -2.05 19.91 -9.25
C ALA A 24 -1.98 18.71 -8.30
N GLY A 25 -1.18 18.79 -7.23
CA GLY A 25 -1.01 17.71 -6.26
C GLY A 25 -2.32 17.34 -5.53
N PRO A 26 -2.99 18.29 -4.85
CA PRO A 26 -4.27 18.03 -4.21
C PRO A 26 -5.36 17.56 -5.17
N ILE A 27 -5.47 18.18 -6.37
CA ILE A 27 -6.46 17.77 -7.38
C ILE A 27 -6.20 16.32 -7.80
N ALA A 28 -4.95 15.95 -8.05
CA ALA A 28 -4.60 14.57 -8.40
C ALA A 28 -5.01 13.60 -7.29
N LYS A 29 -4.62 13.86 -6.04
CA LYS A 29 -4.94 13.02 -4.87
C LYS A 29 -6.46 12.84 -4.69
N VAL A 30 -7.23 13.94 -4.73
CA VAL A 30 -8.70 13.89 -4.60
C VAL A 30 -9.33 13.12 -5.76
N SER A 31 -8.85 13.32 -6.98
CA SER A 31 -9.38 12.64 -8.16
C SER A 31 -9.08 11.13 -8.13
N VAL A 32 -7.87 10.75 -7.73
CA VAL A 32 -7.49 9.34 -7.53
C VAL A 32 -8.39 8.70 -6.47
N LEU A 33 -8.57 9.36 -5.33
CA LEU A 33 -9.45 8.87 -4.27
C LEU A 33 -10.90 8.71 -4.76
N ALA A 34 -11.41 9.66 -5.53
CA ALA A 34 -12.77 9.61 -6.09
C ALA A 34 -12.96 8.46 -7.08
N PHE A 35 -12.04 8.28 -8.03
CA PHE A 35 -12.14 7.22 -9.03
C PHE A 35 -11.92 5.82 -8.42
N VAL A 36 -10.94 5.67 -7.52
CA VAL A 36 -10.71 4.42 -6.80
C VAL A 36 -11.92 4.12 -5.91
N GLY A 37 -12.38 5.09 -5.12
CA GLY A 37 -13.56 4.96 -4.27
C GLY A 37 -14.81 4.58 -5.07
N TYR A 38 -15.04 5.20 -6.22
CA TYR A 38 -16.12 4.82 -7.13
C TYR A 38 -15.98 3.37 -7.60
N GLY A 39 -14.79 2.97 -8.04
CA GLY A 39 -14.52 1.58 -8.43
C GLY A 39 -14.82 0.59 -7.29
N LEU A 40 -14.40 0.91 -6.07
CA LEU A 40 -14.68 0.09 -4.90
C LEU A 40 -16.18 0.01 -4.58
N LEU A 41 -16.91 1.13 -4.66
CA LEU A 41 -18.36 1.18 -4.44
C LEU A 41 -19.13 0.33 -5.46
N ARG A 42 -18.68 0.29 -6.72
CA ARG A 42 -19.29 -0.55 -7.76
C ARG A 42 -19.06 -2.05 -7.54
N ASN A 43 -18.08 -2.41 -6.70
CA ASN A 43 -17.65 -3.79 -6.51
C ASN A 43 -17.84 -4.29 -5.07
N LEU A 44 -18.74 -3.68 -4.28
CA LEU A 44 -19.02 -4.08 -2.88
C LEU A 44 -19.46 -5.54 -2.70
N HIS A 45 -19.85 -6.22 -3.78
CA HIS A 45 -20.17 -7.65 -3.77
C HIS A 45 -18.93 -8.54 -3.55
N LEU A 46 -17.73 -8.06 -3.87
CA LEU A 46 -16.47 -8.76 -3.62
C LEU A 46 -16.06 -8.54 -2.17
N LYS A 47 -16.09 -9.60 -1.35
CA LYS A 47 -15.82 -9.44 0.08
C LYS A 47 -14.36 -9.07 0.34
N SER A 48 -13.45 -9.50 -0.53
CA SER A 48 -12.02 -9.18 -0.41
C SER A 48 -11.72 -7.68 -0.53
N LEU A 49 -12.61 -6.90 -1.18
CA LEU A 49 -12.44 -5.45 -1.30
C LEU A 49 -12.61 -4.70 0.03
N TRP A 50 -13.19 -5.31 1.06
CA TRP A 50 -13.26 -4.68 2.38
C TRP A 50 -11.88 -4.41 2.98
N PHE A 51 -10.90 -5.28 2.73
CA PHE A 51 -9.52 -5.03 3.13
C PHE A 51 -8.92 -3.83 2.37
N VAL A 52 -9.26 -3.68 1.08
CA VAL A 52 -8.84 -2.51 0.29
C VAL A 52 -9.46 -1.23 0.84
N TRP A 53 -10.75 -1.25 1.19
CA TRP A 53 -11.44 -0.13 1.84
C TRP A 53 -10.78 0.28 3.15
N LEU A 54 -10.51 -0.69 4.04
CA LEU A 54 -9.91 -0.43 5.34
C LEU A 54 -8.48 0.11 5.19
N GLY A 55 -7.68 -0.45 4.29
CA GLY A 55 -6.33 0.03 4.01
C GLY A 55 -6.31 1.45 3.44
N LEU A 56 -7.17 1.72 2.45
CA LEU A 56 -7.32 3.05 1.84
C LEU A 56 -7.77 4.08 2.88
N LEU A 57 -8.75 3.74 3.72
CA LEU A 57 -9.24 4.61 4.77
C LEU A 57 -8.15 4.92 5.80
N ALA A 58 -7.43 3.89 6.27
CA ALA A 58 -6.34 4.05 7.23
C ALA A 58 -5.26 5.01 6.71
N ASN A 59 -4.76 4.77 5.49
CA ASN A 59 -3.73 5.63 4.89
C ASN A 59 -4.23 7.05 4.65
N THR A 60 -5.48 7.20 4.17
CA THR A 60 -6.08 8.51 3.94
C THR A 60 -6.19 9.31 5.25
N LEU A 61 -6.63 8.69 6.35
CA LEU A 61 -6.73 9.35 7.66
C LEU A 61 -5.36 9.81 8.17
N VAL A 62 -4.32 8.97 8.04
CA VAL A 62 -2.95 9.32 8.42
C VAL A 62 -2.46 10.51 7.60
N ILE A 63 -2.59 10.44 6.28
CA ILE A 63 -2.15 11.49 5.35
C ILE A 63 -2.85 12.82 5.66
N LEU A 64 -4.17 12.81 5.83
CA LEU A 64 -4.94 14.01 6.16
C LEU A 64 -4.58 14.59 7.53
N ALA A 65 -4.38 13.74 8.54
CA ALA A 65 -4.02 14.18 9.88
C ALA A 65 -2.63 14.81 9.97
N ASN A 66 -1.75 14.54 8.99
CA ASN A 66 -0.37 15.04 8.93
C ASN A 66 -0.14 16.00 7.74
N GLY A 67 -1.15 16.78 7.35
CA GLY A 67 -1.00 17.87 6.39
C GLY A 67 -0.82 17.43 4.94
N GLY A 68 -1.27 16.22 4.58
CA GLY A 68 -1.16 15.68 3.23
C GLY A 68 0.09 14.83 2.98
N HIS A 69 0.84 14.51 4.04
CA HIS A 69 2.05 13.70 4.00
C HIS A 69 1.90 12.40 4.79
N MET A 70 2.52 11.34 4.27
CA MET A 70 2.65 10.06 4.94
C MET A 70 3.88 10.11 5.87
N PRO A 71 3.70 9.95 7.19
CA PRO A 71 4.81 9.95 8.12
C PRO A 71 5.56 8.62 8.10
N VAL A 72 6.89 8.68 8.10
CA VAL A 72 7.80 7.53 8.01
C VAL A 72 8.68 7.42 9.25
N SER A 73 8.76 6.21 9.82
CA SER A 73 9.60 5.93 10.99
C SER A 73 11.08 5.86 10.62
N ALA A 74 11.89 6.71 11.26
CA ALA A 74 13.35 6.66 11.13
C ALA A 74 13.92 5.30 11.55
N ALA A 75 13.36 4.71 12.62
CA ALA A 75 13.78 3.40 13.09
C ALA A 75 13.49 2.30 12.05
N ALA A 76 12.31 2.35 11.41
CA ALA A 76 11.95 1.40 10.37
C ALA A 76 12.80 1.58 9.10
N LEU A 77 13.14 2.82 8.72
CA LEU A 77 14.07 3.09 7.61
C LEU A 77 15.45 2.47 7.87
N ARG A 78 16.01 2.66 9.07
CA ARG A 78 17.30 2.04 9.44
C ARG A 78 17.22 0.52 9.40
N GLN A 79 16.16 -0.06 9.96
CA GLN A 79 15.93 -1.50 9.94
C GLN A 79 15.71 -2.06 8.53
N ALA A 80 15.19 -1.26 7.59
CA ALA A 80 15.04 -1.64 6.19
C ALA A 80 16.33 -1.47 5.35
N GLY A 81 17.43 -0.97 5.96
CA GLY A 81 18.65 -0.63 5.24
C GLY A 81 18.55 0.62 4.37
N LEU A 82 17.62 1.52 4.71
CA LEU A 82 17.28 2.77 4.02
C LEU A 82 17.61 4.04 4.85
N GLY A 83 18.41 3.91 5.90
CA GLY A 83 18.76 5.05 6.78
C GLY A 83 19.42 6.24 6.07
N HIS A 84 20.04 6.02 4.90
CA HIS A 84 20.60 7.09 4.07
C HIS A 84 19.54 8.07 3.52
N LEU A 85 18.26 7.70 3.53
CA LEU A 85 17.14 8.56 3.10
C LEU A 85 16.64 9.49 4.21
N GLU A 86 17.03 9.29 5.47
CA GLU A 86 16.59 10.13 6.59
C GLU A 86 16.84 11.64 6.36
N PRO A 87 18.01 12.10 5.87
CA PRO A 87 18.25 13.53 5.65
C PRO A 87 17.35 14.12 4.56
N ALA A 88 17.02 13.34 3.52
CA ALA A 88 16.12 13.77 2.45
C ALA A 88 14.67 13.92 2.96
N LEU A 89 14.21 12.97 3.79
CA LEU A 89 12.86 12.99 4.37
C LEU A 89 12.67 14.07 5.45
N ARG A 90 13.76 14.56 6.08
CA ARG A 90 13.71 15.72 6.99
C ARG A 90 13.37 17.02 6.27
N ASN A 91 13.76 17.15 5.01
CA ASN A 91 13.51 18.33 4.18
C ASN A 91 12.27 18.16 3.28
N ALA A 92 11.42 17.14 3.52
CA ALA A 92 10.28 16.80 2.68
C ALA A 92 10.66 16.64 1.19
N TYR A 93 11.80 15.99 0.91
CA TYR A 93 12.31 15.80 -0.46
C TYR A 93 11.31 15.07 -1.37
N ASP A 94 10.54 14.14 -0.80
CA ASP A 94 9.47 13.45 -1.49
C ASP A 94 8.17 14.15 -1.12
N ALA A 95 7.46 14.75 -2.09
CA ALA A 95 6.26 15.58 -1.88
C ALA A 95 5.10 14.90 -1.13
N VAL A 96 5.27 13.62 -0.78
CA VAL A 96 4.32 12.73 -0.12
C VAL A 96 4.84 12.11 1.17
N HIS A 97 6.15 12.07 1.46
CA HIS A 97 6.69 11.42 2.66
C HIS A 97 7.42 12.40 3.58
N VAL A 98 7.19 12.29 4.88
CA VAL A 98 7.85 13.12 5.91
C VAL A 98 8.36 12.25 7.05
N LEU A 99 9.51 12.60 7.64
CA LEU A 99 10.01 11.88 8.80
C LEU A 99 9.12 12.11 10.03
N MET A 100 8.82 11.05 10.78
CA MET A 100 8.06 11.15 12.04
C MET A 100 8.73 12.08 13.06
N HIS A 101 7.91 12.86 13.77
CA HIS A 101 8.32 13.75 14.86
C HIS A 101 7.23 13.81 15.95
N GLU A 102 7.46 14.58 17.01
CA GLU A 102 6.58 14.59 18.20
C GLU A 102 5.13 15.01 17.94
N GLN A 103 4.87 15.75 16.86
CA GLN A 103 3.53 16.23 16.52
C GLN A 103 2.84 15.31 15.49
N THR A 104 3.50 14.23 15.05
CA THR A 104 2.92 13.28 14.10
C THR A 104 1.68 12.62 14.70
N ARG A 105 0.57 12.73 14.00
CA ARG A 105 -0.73 12.14 14.38
C ARG A 105 -0.87 10.76 13.75
N LEU A 106 -1.54 9.85 14.44
CA LEU A 106 -1.78 8.48 13.96
C LEU A 106 -0.48 7.76 13.53
N TRP A 107 0.64 8.06 14.20
CA TRP A 107 1.97 7.57 13.83
C TRP A 107 2.04 6.04 13.69
N PHE A 108 1.29 5.30 14.50
CA PHE A 108 1.26 3.83 14.48
C PHE A 108 0.61 3.22 13.23
N LEU A 109 -0.14 4.03 12.47
CA LEU A 109 -0.71 3.65 11.16
C LEU A 109 0.11 4.17 9.99
N GLY A 110 1.17 4.97 10.23
CA GLY A 110 2.09 5.42 9.20
C GLY A 110 3.07 4.32 8.78
N ASP A 111 4.14 4.71 8.09
CA ASP A 111 5.15 3.77 7.60
C ASP A 111 6.08 3.37 8.76
N VAL A 112 5.68 2.31 9.46
CA VAL A 112 6.36 1.78 10.65
C VAL A 112 6.85 0.36 10.48
N ILE A 113 6.44 -0.34 9.41
CA ILE A 113 6.76 -1.75 9.18
C ILE A 113 7.98 -1.81 8.25
N PRO A 114 9.19 -2.14 8.77
CA PRO A 114 10.36 -2.29 7.92
C PRO A 114 10.23 -3.54 7.05
N VAL A 115 10.52 -3.39 5.77
CA VAL A 115 10.52 -4.47 4.80
C VAL A 115 11.91 -4.55 4.19
N GLN A 116 12.65 -5.59 4.55
CA GLN A 116 13.98 -5.84 4.00
C GLN A 116 14.02 -7.21 3.33
N PHE A 117 13.84 -7.22 2.01
CA PHE A 117 14.17 -8.35 1.14
C PHE A 117 15.41 -8.05 0.32
N LYS A 118 16.05 -9.09 -0.21
CA LYS A 118 17.28 -8.95 -1.00
C LYS A 118 17.16 -8.07 -2.25
N ILE A 119 15.95 -7.95 -2.79
CA ILE A 119 15.65 -7.23 -4.04
C ILE A 119 14.70 -6.04 -3.78
N LEU A 120 14.13 -5.95 -2.56
CA LEU A 120 13.14 -4.94 -2.21
C LEU A 120 13.40 -4.46 -0.78
N ARG A 121 13.71 -3.17 -0.64
CA ARG A 121 13.80 -2.49 0.66
C ARG A 121 12.74 -1.42 0.66
N ASN A 122 11.86 -1.44 1.65
CA ASN A 122 10.84 -0.42 1.81
C ASN A 122 10.42 -0.30 3.28
N VAL A 123 9.65 0.73 3.59
CA VAL A 123 8.88 0.80 4.82
C VAL A 123 7.42 0.87 4.42
N MET A 124 6.58 0.09 5.07
CA MET A 124 5.15 0.00 4.76
C MET A 124 4.31 0.39 5.97
N SER A 125 3.11 0.85 5.69
CA SER A 125 2.07 1.07 6.69
C SER A 125 1.21 -0.17 6.91
N LEU A 126 0.42 -0.15 8.00
CA LEU A 126 -0.63 -1.15 8.19
C LEU A 126 -1.68 -1.08 7.07
N GLY A 127 -1.97 0.12 6.57
CA GLY A 127 -2.91 0.28 5.46
C GLY A 127 -2.39 -0.35 4.16
N ASP A 128 -1.08 -0.28 3.88
CA ASP A 128 -0.48 -0.96 2.72
C ASP A 128 -0.60 -2.48 2.83
N VAL A 129 -0.40 -3.04 4.03
CA VAL A 129 -0.62 -4.48 4.26
C VAL A 129 -2.06 -4.87 3.96
N LEU A 130 -3.03 -4.08 4.43
CA LEU A 130 -4.45 -4.30 4.15
C LEU A 130 -4.79 -4.16 2.66
N LEU A 131 -4.22 -3.16 1.97
CA LEU A 131 -4.36 -2.98 0.53
C LEU A 131 -3.81 -4.20 -0.23
N MET A 132 -2.61 -4.67 0.10
CA MET A 132 -1.98 -5.83 -0.54
C MET A 132 -2.82 -7.11 -0.32
N LEU A 133 -3.29 -7.34 0.91
CA LEU A 133 -4.16 -8.47 1.23
C LEU A 133 -5.48 -8.40 0.46
N GLY A 134 -6.09 -7.22 0.38
CA GLY A 134 -7.34 -7.02 -0.35
C GLY A 134 -7.18 -7.23 -1.85
N ILE A 135 -6.12 -6.71 -2.46
CA ILE A 135 -5.81 -6.92 -3.89
C ILE A 135 -5.56 -8.40 -4.17
N ALA A 136 -4.73 -9.07 -3.36
CA ALA A 136 -4.49 -10.50 -3.49
C ALA A 136 -5.79 -11.31 -3.33
N GLY A 137 -6.62 -10.93 -2.37
CA GLY A 137 -7.94 -11.51 -2.14
C GLY A 137 -8.87 -11.36 -3.35
N VAL A 138 -8.94 -10.18 -3.98
CA VAL A 138 -9.76 -9.96 -5.18
C VAL A 138 -9.29 -10.82 -6.34
N ILE A 139 -7.98 -10.92 -6.56
CA ILE A 139 -7.42 -11.76 -7.62
C ILE A 139 -7.81 -13.23 -7.39
N LEU A 140 -7.69 -13.70 -6.15
CA LEU A 140 -8.06 -15.07 -5.78
C LEU A 140 -9.57 -15.31 -5.89
N GLU A 141 -10.37 -14.40 -5.36
CA GLU A 141 -11.83 -14.41 -5.40
C GLU A 141 -12.32 -14.48 -6.85
N GLY A 142 -11.80 -13.62 -7.73
CA GLY A 142 -12.09 -13.64 -9.16
C GLY A 142 -11.66 -14.93 -9.86
N ALA A 143 -10.45 -15.44 -9.57
CA ALA A 143 -9.96 -16.68 -10.16
C ALA A 143 -10.78 -17.91 -9.75
N LEU A 144 -11.24 -17.95 -8.49
CA LEU A 144 -12.08 -19.03 -7.97
C LEU A 144 -13.50 -18.97 -8.56
N GLN A 145 -14.09 -17.77 -8.64
CA GLN A 145 -15.40 -17.58 -9.28
C GLN A 145 -15.38 -17.99 -10.75
N ALA A 146 -14.33 -17.60 -11.51
CA ALA A 146 -14.16 -18.02 -12.90
C ALA A 146 -13.99 -19.54 -13.06
N SER A 147 -13.51 -20.23 -12.02
CA SER A 147 -13.38 -21.69 -11.97
C SER A 147 -14.65 -22.40 -11.44
N GLY A 148 -15.74 -21.67 -11.21
CA GLY A 148 -16.98 -22.21 -10.63
C GLY A 148 -16.86 -22.64 -9.17
N ARG A 149 -15.87 -22.15 -8.43
CA ARG A 149 -15.62 -22.48 -7.02
C ARG A 149 -16.02 -21.32 -6.13
N ASP A 150 -16.63 -21.63 -4.98
CA ASP A 150 -16.91 -20.64 -3.94
C ASP A 150 -15.61 -20.27 -3.20
N PRO A 151 -15.17 -19.00 -3.26
CA PRO A 151 -13.99 -18.51 -2.55
C PRO A 151 -14.09 -18.62 -1.03
N PHE A 152 -15.31 -18.57 -0.49
CA PHE A 152 -15.57 -18.57 0.96
C PHE A 152 -15.97 -19.93 1.49
N ASN A 153 -16.17 -20.90 0.60
CA ASN A 153 -16.37 -22.31 0.95
C ASN A 153 -15.43 -23.21 0.12
N PRO A 154 -14.10 -23.05 0.29
CA PRO A 154 -13.16 -23.86 -0.46
C PRO A 154 -13.28 -25.34 -0.06
N PRO A 155 -13.15 -26.28 -1.01
CA PRO A 155 -13.11 -27.70 -0.68
C PRO A 155 -11.93 -27.97 0.25
N LYS A 156 -12.12 -28.90 1.20
CA LYS A 156 -11.07 -29.25 2.16
C LYS A 156 -9.76 -29.57 1.41
N PRO A 157 -8.64 -28.93 1.77
CA PRO A 157 -7.38 -29.17 1.09
C PRO A 157 -6.97 -30.64 1.26
N THR A 158 -6.50 -31.26 0.18
CA THR A 158 -5.87 -32.58 0.26
C THR A 158 -4.58 -32.48 1.07
N LYS A 159 -4.17 -33.58 1.72
CA LYS A 159 -2.91 -33.64 2.48
C LYS A 159 -1.71 -33.15 1.66
N LEU A 160 -1.69 -33.47 0.37
CA LEU A 160 -0.67 -33.02 -0.58
C LEU A 160 -0.67 -31.50 -0.79
N ARG A 161 -1.84 -30.88 -0.99
CA ARG A 161 -1.95 -29.42 -1.15
C ARG A 161 -1.55 -28.68 0.13
N LEU A 162 -1.92 -29.21 1.27
CA LEU A 162 -1.54 -28.66 2.57
C LEU A 162 -0.02 -28.74 2.77
N ALA A 163 0.56 -29.92 2.51
CA ALA A 163 2.01 -30.13 2.60
C ALA A 163 2.78 -29.23 1.65
N LEU A 164 2.32 -29.07 0.40
CA LEU A 164 2.94 -28.18 -0.58
C LEU A 164 2.84 -26.71 -0.16
N GLY A 165 1.69 -26.27 0.36
CA GLY A 165 1.51 -24.91 0.87
C GLY A 165 2.41 -24.61 2.07
N LEU A 166 2.50 -25.53 3.03
CA LEU A 166 3.40 -25.42 4.19
C LEU A 166 4.87 -25.44 3.75
N TYR A 167 5.23 -26.28 2.78
CA TYR A 167 6.58 -26.31 2.22
C TYR A 167 6.94 -24.99 1.55
N LEU A 168 6.06 -24.42 0.72
CA LEU A 168 6.29 -23.12 0.07
C LEU A 168 6.41 -22.00 1.11
N ALA A 169 5.54 -21.97 2.11
CA ALA A 169 5.64 -21.02 3.21
C ALA A 169 6.96 -21.18 3.98
N ALA A 170 7.37 -22.41 4.28
CA ALA A 170 8.63 -22.71 4.94
C ALA A 170 9.84 -22.31 4.08
N VAL A 171 9.81 -22.49 2.76
CA VAL A 171 10.86 -22.04 1.84
C VAL A 171 10.94 -20.51 1.84
N VAL A 172 9.80 -19.81 1.82
CA VAL A 172 9.75 -18.35 1.90
C VAL A 172 10.29 -17.85 3.25
N ILE A 173 9.87 -18.47 4.36
CA ILE A 173 10.34 -18.13 5.72
C ILE A 173 11.81 -18.48 5.89
N TRP A 174 12.29 -19.61 5.37
CA TRP A 174 13.70 -19.99 5.41
C TRP A 174 14.55 -19.04 4.58
N ALA A 175 14.08 -18.65 3.39
CA ALA A 175 14.72 -17.62 2.59
C ALA A 175 14.74 -16.25 3.29
N TRP A 176 13.76 -15.99 4.17
CA TRP A 176 13.67 -14.81 5.04
C TRP A 176 14.63 -14.87 6.24
N LEU A 177 14.73 -16.02 6.94
CA LEU A 177 15.54 -16.21 8.15
C LEU A 177 17.03 -16.50 7.89
N GLY A 178 17.36 -17.28 6.85
CA GLY A 178 18.72 -17.76 6.60
C GLY A 178 19.72 -16.70 6.09
N ARG A 179 19.38 -15.41 6.23
CA ARG A 179 20.14 -14.27 5.69
C ARG A 179 20.17 -13.07 6.67
N ALA A 180 20.09 -13.36 7.97
CA ALA A 180 20.50 -12.45 9.04
C ALA A 180 22.01 -12.63 9.34
#